data_AF-A0A5E5P1Z8-F1
#
_entry.id   AF-A0A5E5P1Z8-F1
#
_cell.length_a   1.000
_cell.length_b   1.000
_cell.length_c   1.000
_cell.angle_alpha   90.00
_cell.angle_beta   90.00
_cell.angle_gamma   90.00
#
_symmetry.space_group_name_H-M   'P 1'
#
loop_
_entity.id
_entity.type
_entity.pdbx_description
1 polymer ?
#
loop_
_entity_poly.entity_id
_entity_poly.type
_entity_poly.pdbx_seq_one_letter_code
_entity_poly.pdbx_strand_id
1 'polypeptide(L)'
;MSTGSVFPHPKADAGTPTKAAAPKKRRATRGNIVPATPFVVSGQVVHGGATGPVQQWPATPSDILYYPNAFSRSSVFGGTRTVRAKPQQDDSDERGMKVVGKIVEFKTPVPSTSQYEIYYRGEILNQQDAEVWIMVLATARRAGLAGEQVRFSLNEWCRALGRPDNDTFAHQAILASLERLKTGTLKIYNRSTRRKDWISMIVDMSQLDGWYTFTIDHRIAAMCFDDCTQIDVVRKSVLKSQISKWLHDFFSTTSNTFTWKLSMLRELSGCTHMEPGKFRAALREAVEELKNIKGKDGTEFAPVFAPETQIESQIRDGKACEVLVVVKATNSLVLAPRKGSEMLDMLTATAMQTTGEPSSPVAPKASVEPVSTATVTPLPTPRRQAPRKASKQAGDDFVPIWDRDVDPTDTRSSEERKLAWIRNRDREEASYYAPAR
;
A
#
# COMPACT_ATOMS: atom_id res chain seq x y z
N MET A 1 78.45 -36.25 -39.95
CA MET A 1 77.16 -35.81 -40.52
C MET A 1 76.07 -36.16 -39.52
N SER A 2 75.35 -35.12 -39.09
CA SER A 2 74.13 -35.02 -38.27
C SER A 2 73.71 -36.18 -37.34
N THR A 3 73.79 -35.88 -36.05
CA THR A 3 72.96 -36.40 -34.96
C THR A 3 71.55 -35.78 -35.03
N GLY A 4 70.50 -36.55 -34.74
CA GLY A 4 69.11 -36.06 -34.70
C GLY A 4 68.40 -36.49 -33.40
N SER A 5 68.34 -35.57 -32.44
CA SER A 5 67.56 -35.59 -31.19
C SER A 5 66.05 -35.64 -31.51
N VAL A 6 65.26 -36.62 -31.05
CA VAL A 6 64.61 -36.77 -29.72
C VAL A 6 63.67 -35.60 -29.37
N PHE A 7 62.37 -35.96 -29.31
CA PHE A 7 61.14 -35.26 -28.88
C PHE A 7 60.24 -34.58 -29.93
N PRO A 8 58.99 -35.07 -30.11
CA PRO A 8 57.97 -34.41 -30.92
C PRO A 8 57.29 -33.24 -30.19
N HIS A 9 57.08 -32.14 -30.91
CA HIS A 9 56.33 -30.96 -30.46
C HIS A 9 54.86 -31.29 -30.15
N PRO A 10 54.26 -30.70 -29.10
CA PRO A 10 52.84 -30.86 -28.81
C PRO A 10 51.99 -30.02 -29.77
N LYS A 11 50.94 -30.65 -30.32
CA LYS A 11 49.88 -30.02 -31.12
C LYS A 11 49.08 -29.06 -30.24
N ALA A 12 48.82 -27.86 -30.76
CA ALA A 12 47.90 -26.90 -30.17
C ALA A 12 46.47 -27.30 -30.53
N ASP A 13 45.77 -27.96 -29.60
CA ASP A 13 44.31 -28.14 -29.62
C ASP A 13 43.78 -28.07 -28.19
N ALA A 14 43.25 -26.90 -27.81
CA ALA A 14 42.27 -26.77 -26.74
C ALA A 14 41.51 -25.46 -26.96
N GLY A 15 40.29 -25.58 -27.50
CA GLY A 15 39.37 -24.47 -27.67
C GLY A 15 39.17 -23.72 -26.34
N THR A 16 39.32 -22.41 -26.40
CA THR A 16 38.98 -21.49 -25.32
C THR A 16 37.51 -21.72 -24.92
N PRO A 17 37.19 -22.00 -23.64
CA PRO A 17 35.80 -22.08 -23.23
C PRO A 17 35.20 -20.68 -23.35
N THR A 18 34.26 -20.51 -24.28
CA THR A 18 33.40 -19.33 -24.36
C THR A 18 32.76 -19.12 -22.99
N LYS A 19 33.16 -18.04 -22.30
CA LYS A 19 32.49 -17.57 -21.09
C LYS A 19 31.00 -17.47 -21.38
N ALA A 20 30.21 -18.36 -20.77
CA ALA A 20 28.77 -18.22 -20.73
C ALA A 20 28.46 -16.82 -20.18
N ALA A 21 27.78 -16.00 -20.99
CA ALA A 21 27.36 -14.68 -20.56
C ALA A 21 26.48 -14.86 -19.31
N ALA A 22 26.90 -14.21 -18.21
CA ALA A 22 26.12 -14.20 -16.98
C ALA A 22 24.67 -13.77 -17.28
N PRO A 23 23.66 -14.41 -16.68
CA PRO A 23 22.27 -14.06 -16.94
C PRO A 23 22.07 -12.58 -16.65
N LYS A 24 21.53 -11.84 -17.62
CA LYS A 24 21.23 -10.40 -17.46
C LYS A 24 20.29 -10.24 -16.28
N LYS A 25 20.80 -9.62 -15.20
CA LYS A 25 20.09 -9.33 -13.94
C LYS A 25 18.81 -8.54 -14.26
N ARG A 26 17.64 -9.16 -14.15
CA ARG A 26 16.35 -8.52 -14.47
C ARG A 26 15.88 -7.69 -13.27
N ARG A 27 16.08 -6.38 -13.34
CA ARG A 27 15.47 -5.38 -12.43
C ARG A 27 13.96 -5.37 -12.66
N ALA A 28 13.14 -5.24 -11.61
CA ALA A 28 11.71 -5.00 -11.83
C ALA A 28 11.51 -3.77 -12.70
N THR A 29 10.76 -3.94 -13.78
CA THR A 29 10.28 -2.85 -14.62
C THR A 29 8.84 -2.53 -14.25
N ARG A 30 8.27 -1.41 -14.75
CA ARG A 30 6.85 -1.10 -14.56
C ARG A 30 5.89 -2.20 -15.05
N GLY A 31 6.36 -3.19 -15.82
CA GLY A 31 5.57 -4.36 -16.23
C GLY A 31 5.47 -5.48 -15.19
N ASN A 32 6.26 -5.47 -14.12
CA ASN A 32 6.23 -6.50 -13.07
C ASN A 32 5.21 -6.15 -11.96
N ILE A 33 4.01 -5.72 -12.35
CA ILE A 33 2.94 -5.45 -11.38
C ILE A 33 2.32 -6.78 -10.97
N VAL A 34 2.34 -7.08 -9.68
CA VAL A 34 1.65 -8.24 -9.11
C VAL A 34 0.42 -7.72 -8.38
N PRO A 35 -0.81 -8.14 -8.78
CA PRO A 35 -2.01 -7.75 -8.07
C PRO A 35 -1.98 -8.33 -6.65
N ALA A 36 -2.57 -7.60 -5.70
CA ALA A 36 -2.70 -8.12 -4.34
C ALA A 36 -3.56 -9.39 -4.34
N THR A 37 -3.15 -10.36 -3.51
CA THR A 37 -3.93 -11.58 -3.27
C THR A 37 -5.34 -11.22 -2.79
N PRO A 38 -6.40 -11.72 -3.45
CA PRO A 38 -7.76 -11.41 -3.06
C PRO A 38 -8.09 -12.05 -1.70
N PHE A 39 -8.90 -11.36 -0.91
CA PHE A 39 -9.44 -11.88 0.35
C PHE A 39 -10.91 -11.45 0.48
N VAL A 40 -11.64 -12.14 1.35
CA VAL A 40 -13.08 -11.91 1.56
C VAL A 40 -13.31 -11.31 2.95
N VAL A 41 -13.96 -10.16 2.97
CA VAL A 41 -14.56 -9.54 4.16
C VAL A 41 -15.97 -9.06 3.82
N SER A 42 -16.93 -9.24 4.72
CA SER A 42 -18.25 -8.65 4.60
C SER A 42 -18.32 -7.35 5.41
N GLY A 43 -19.04 -6.36 4.88
CA GLY A 43 -19.38 -5.14 5.59
C GLY A 43 -20.86 -4.87 5.38
N GLN A 44 -21.62 -4.76 6.46
CA GLN A 44 -23.05 -4.45 6.40
C GLN A 44 -23.33 -3.16 7.18
N VAL A 45 -23.99 -2.21 6.52
CA VAL A 45 -24.37 -0.94 7.13
C VAL A 45 -25.49 -1.14 8.14
N VAL A 46 -25.28 -0.64 9.35
CA VAL A 46 -26.35 -0.49 10.34
C VAL A 46 -27.12 0.78 10.02
N HIS A 47 -28.31 0.62 9.44
CA HIS A 47 -29.15 1.75 9.04
C HIS A 47 -29.51 2.60 10.26
N GLY A 48 -29.34 3.93 10.14
CA GLY A 48 -29.55 4.88 11.25
C GLY A 48 -28.44 4.89 12.30
N GLY A 49 -27.36 4.12 12.11
CA GLY A 49 -26.21 4.08 13.02
C GLY A 49 -25.11 5.10 12.72
N ALA A 50 -25.26 5.94 11.70
CA ALA A 50 -24.28 6.99 11.40
C ALA A 50 -24.23 8.00 12.55
N THR A 51 -23.06 8.13 13.19
CA THR A 51 -22.86 9.04 14.31
C THR A 51 -22.43 10.45 13.88
N GLY A 52 -22.37 10.70 12.56
CA GLY A 52 -21.82 11.94 12.01
C GLY A 52 -21.92 12.00 10.47
N PRO A 53 -21.17 12.93 9.84
CA PRO A 53 -21.16 13.07 8.39
C PRO A 53 -20.67 11.79 7.70
N VAL A 54 -21.20 11.55 6.49
CA VAL A 54 -20.83 10.42 5.64
C VAL A 54 -20.18 10.92 4.35
N GLN A 55 -19.30 10.12 3.75
CA GLN A 55 -18.61 10.46 2.51
C GLN A 55 -18.51 9.25 1.58
N GLN A 56 -18.70 9.48 0.28
CA GLN A 56 -18.54 8.44 -0.73
C GLN A 56 -17.06 8.10 -0.95
N TRP A 57 -16.77 6.81 -1.11
CA TRP A 57 -15.43 6.39 -1.51
C TRP A 57 -15.11 6.78 -2.95
N PRO A 58 -13.83 6.97 -3.29
CA PRO A 58 -13.40 7.15 -4.67
C PRO A 58 -13.93 6.06 -5.58
N ALA A 59 -14.34 6.42 -6.80
CA ALA A 59 -14.80 5.49 -7.83
C ALA A 59 -13.62 4.66 -8.41
N THR A 60 -13.06 3.78 -7.60
CA THR A 60 -12.19 2.68 -8.06
C THR A 60 -12.98 1.39 -8.04
N PRO A 61 -12.63 0.40 -8.89
CA PRO A 61 -13.27 -0.91 -8.83
C PRO A 61 -13.30 -1.41 -7.37
N SER A 62 -14.46 -1.87 -6.91
CA SER A 62 -14.69 -2.30 -5.53
C SER A 62 -13.70 -3.36 -5.05
N ASP A 63 -13.16 -4.12 -6.00
CA ASP A 63 -12.25 -5.24 -5.75
C ASP A 63 -10.81 -4.79 -5.48
N ILE A 64 -10.47 -3.54 -5.82
CA ILE A 64 -9.14 -2.97 -5.60
C ILE A 64 -9.19 -2.08 -4.36
N LEU A 65 -8.66 -2.62 -3.26
CA LEU A 65 -8.50 -1.87 -2.02
C LEU A 65 -7.19 -1.08 -2.03
N TYR A 66 -7.33 0.23 -2.21
CA TYR A 66 -6.23 1.18 -2.09
C TYR A 66 -6.02 1.60 -0.63
N TYR A 67 -4.76 1.56 -0.21
CA TYR A 67 -4.32 1.97 1.11
C TYR A 67 -3.57 3.32 1.02
N PRO A 68 -3.91 4.33 1.85
CA PRO A 68 -3.24 5.63 1.78
C PRO A 68 -1.75 5.55 2.08
N ASN A 69 -0.92 6.11 1.19
CA ASN A 69 0.54 6.04 1.33
C ASN A 69 1.05 6.80 2.57
N ALA A 70 0.28 7.75 3.11
CA ALA A 70 0.58 8.41 4.37
C ALA A 70 0.88 7.42 5.52
N PHE A 71 0.17 6.28 5.56
CA PHE A 71 0.40 5.24 6.57
C PHE A 71 1.60 4.35 6.22
N SER A 72 1.75 3.96 4.96
CA SER A 72 2.84 3.07 4.52
C SER A 72 4.21 3.75 4.52
N ARG A 73 4.26 5.07 4.34
CA ARG A 73 5.48 5.90 4.27
C ARG A 73 5.79 6.60 5.58
N SER A 74 5.25 6.11 6.70
CA SER A 74 5.48 6.66 8.03
C SER A 74 5.67 5.58 9.09
N SER A 75 6.01 6.04 10.28
CA SER A 75 6.16 5.23 11.49
C SER A 75 4.90 5.17 12.34
N VAL A 76 3.74 5.66 11.85
CA VAL A 76 2.44 5.54 12.57
C VAL A 76 2.21 4.10 13.00
N PHE A 77 2.39 3.17 12.07
CA PHE A 77 2.49 1.75 12.36
C PHE A 77 3.96 1.35 12.37
N GLY A 78 4.56 1.25 13.56
CA GLY A 78 5.98 0.94 13.69
C GLY A 78 6.30 -0.54 13.49
N GLY A 79 7.56 -0.83 13.20
CA GLY A 79 8.19 -2.16 13.26
C GLY A 79 8.47 -2.62 14.70
N THR A 80 7.79 -2.06 15.68
CA THR A 80 7.91 -2.39 17.11
C THR A 80 6.99 -3.57 17.44
N ARG A 81 7.36 -4.37 18.45
CA ARG A 81 6.45 -5.35 19.04
C ARG A 81 5.83 -4.73 20.28
N THR A 82 4.52 -4.52 20.26
CA THR A 82 3.80 -4.27 21.51
C THR A 82 3.61 -5.60 22.22
N VAL A 83 3.81 -5.60 23.53
CA VAL A 83 3.50 -6.75 24.37
C VAL A 83 2.48 -6.25 25.37
N ARG A 84 1.44 -7.04 25.68
CA ARG A 84 0.59 -6.74 26.84
C ARG A 84 1.49 -6.71 28.07
N ALA A 85 1.34 -5.75 28.98
CA ALA A 85 1.94 -5.91 30.30
C ALA A 85 1.43 -7.24 30.86
N LYS A 86 2.31 -8.21 31.04
CA LYS A 86 2.08 -9.20 32.08
C LYS A 86 2.18 -8.42 33.40
N PRO A 87 1.34 -8.73 34.41
CA PRO A 87 1.69 -8.38 35.79
C PRO A 87 3.10 -8.93 36.02
N GLN A 88 3.99 -8.08 36.52
CA GLN A 88 5.42 -8.32 36.64
C GLN A 88 5.73 -9.74 37.15
N GLN A 89 6.23 -10.58 36.25
CA GLN A 89 6.93 -11.81 36.61
C GLN A 89 8.20 -11.83 35.78
N ASP A 90 9.32 -11.81 36.50
CA ASP A 90 10.68 -11.71 35.98
C ASP A 90 11.00 -12.92 35.10
N ASP A 91 10.84 -12.78 33.77
CA ASP A 91 11.36 -13.70 32.79
C ASP A 91 12.49 -13.00 32.02
N SER A 92 13.72 -13.41 32.31
CA SER A 92 14.98 -12.80 31.86
C SER A 92 15.42 -13.16 30.44
N ASP A 93 14.54 -13.69 29.58
CA ASP A 93 14.92 -14.10 28.23
C ASP A 93 13.94 -13.64 27.13
N GLU A 94 14.53 -13.28 25.99
CA GLU A 94 13.95 -13.05 24.64
C GLU A 94 13.74 -11.61 24.12
N ARG A 95 14.71 -11.21 23.27
CA ARG A 95 14.58 -10.49 21.97
C ARG A 95 13.33 -9.61 21.76
N GLY A 96 13.47 -8.32 22.08
CA GLY A 96 12.58 -7.24 21.66
C GLY A 96 12.02 -6.48 22.86
N MET A 97 12.34 -5.19 22.97
CA MET A 97 11.89 -4.38 24.09
C MET A 97 10.36 -4.22 24.01
N LYS A 98 9.67 -4.66 25.07
CA LYS A 98 8.21 -4.66 25.19
C LYS A 98 7.71 -3.22 25.38
N VAL A 99 7.03 -2.65 24.39
CA VAL A 99 6.35 -1.35 24.55
C VAL A 99 4.92 -1.62 25.00
N VAL A 100 4.63 -1.38 26.28
CA VAL A 100 3.28 -1.48 26.84
C VAL A 100 2.73 -0.06 27.07
N GLY A 101 1.55 0.25 26.53
CA GLY A 101 0.74 1.40 26.96
C GLY A 101 1.38 2.78 26.82
N LYS A 102 2.44 2.93 26.01
CA LYS A 102 3.07 4.24 25.79
C LYS A 102 2.18 5.07 24.88
N ILE A 103 1.65 6.15 25.44
CA ILE A 103 0.86 7.14 24.72
C ILE A 103 1.80 8.10 23.99
N VAL A 104 1.59 8.28 22.70
CA VAL A 104 2.19 9.35 21.90
C VAL A 104 1.30 10.58 22.03
N GLU A 105 1.91 11.76 22.17
CA GLU A 105 1.22 13.04 22.19
C GLU A 105 1.53 13.82 20.91
N PHE A 106 0.68 14.80 20.56
CA PHE A 106 0.87 15.68 19.40
C PHE A 106 2.06 16.65 19.49
N LYS A 107 3.05 16.38 20.34
CA LYS A 107 4.21 17.25 20.57
C LYS A 107 5.22 17.19 19.43
N THR A 108 5.46 16.00 18.88
CA THR A 108 6.45 15.77 17.83
C THR A 108 5.82 15.02 16.68
N PRO A 109 6.11 15.39 15.41
CA PRO A 109 5.66 14.63 14.27
C PRO A 109 6.29 13.23 14.31
N VAL A 110 5.53 12.23 13.87
CA VAL A 110 6.08 10.89 13.69
C VAL A 110 6.95 10.86 12.43
N PRO A 111 8.08 10.14 12.43
CA PRO A 111 8.89 9.95 11.24
C PRO A 111 8.06 9.54 10.02
N SER A 112 8.22 10.28 8.92
CA SER A 112 7.54 10.05 7.64
C SER A 112 8.39 10.61 6.48
N THR A 113 8.07 10.20 5.26
CA THR A 113 8.69 10.78 4.05
C THR A 113 8.35 12.27 3.90
N SER A 114 9.18 13.04 3.22
CA SER A 114 9.14 14.51 3.10
C SER A 114 7.80 15.09 2.66
N GLN A 115 7.05 14.32 1.88
CA GLN A 115 5.70 14.65 1.44
C GLN A 115 4.72 14.83 2.60
N TYR A 116 4.92 14.12 3.71
CA TYR A 116 3.99 14.06 4.83
C TYR A 116 4.57 14.72 6.07
N GLU A 117 3.69 15.33 6.84
CA GLU A 117 3.96 15.75 8.20
C GLU A 117 2.79 15.25 9.04
N ILE A 118 3.06 14.24 9.87
CA ILE A 118 2.03 13.49 10.57
C ILE A 118 2.26 13.65 12.06
N TYR A 119 1.23 14.07 12.78
CA TYR A 119 1.19 14.02 14.23
C TYR A 119 0.21 12.94 14.64
N TYR A 120 0.60 12.09 15.58
CA TYR A 120 -0.23 11.02 16.10
C TYR A 120 -0.41 11.19 17.61
N ARG A 121 -1.61 10.90 18.09
CA ARG A 121 -1.92 10.78 19.50
C ARG A 121 -2.64 9.45 19.74
N GLY A 122 -2.21 8.71 20.75
CA GLY A 122 -2.77 7.41 21.09
C GLY A 122 -1.68 6.42 21.51
N GLU A 123 -2.05 5.17 21.76
CA GLU A 123 -1.07 4.12 22.02
C GLU A 123 -0.20 3.85 20.78
N ILE A 124 1.06 3.46 21.00
CA ILE A 124 1.95 3.08 19.89
C ILE A 124 1.35 1.89 19.11
N LEU A 125 1.17 2.10 17.80
CA LEU A 125 0.65 1.10 16.88
C LEU A 125 1.80 0.30 16.25
N ASN A 126 1.55 -0.98 16.05
CA ASN A 126 2.48 -1.93 15.44
C ASN A 126 1.96 -2.44 14.08
N GLN A 127 2.68 -3.36 13.45
CA GLN A 127 2.26 -3.90 12.15
C GLN A 127 1.05 -4.85 12.19
N GLN A 128 0.73 -5.46 13.33
CA GLN A 128 -0.54 -6.19 13.48
C GLN A 128 -1.73 -5.23 13.52
N ASP A 129 -1.53 -4.04 14.10
CA ASP A 129 -2.53 -2.97 14.07
C ASP A 129 -2.71 -2.44 12.64
N ALA A 130 -1.62 -2.39 11.85
CA ALA A 130 -1.69 -2.05 10.43
C ALA A 130 -2.52 -3.06 9.62
N GLU A 131 -2.36 -4.37 9.87
CA GLU A 131 -3.19 -5.41 9.26
C GLU A 131 -4.67 -5.23 9.59
N VAL A 132 -4.98 -5.02 10.88
CA VAL A 132 -6.36 -4.77 11.33
C VAL A 132 -6.90 -3.47 10.73
N TRP A 133 -6.08 -2.44 10.61
CA TRP A 133 -6.46 -1.19 9.95
C TRP A 133 -6.80 -1.40 8.47
N ILE A 134 -6.04 -2.22 7.74
CA ILE A 134 -6.38 -2.59 6.36
C ILE A 134 -7.73 -3.33 6.32
N MET A 135 -8.02 -4.21 7.28
CA MET A 135 -9.33 -4.89 7.38
C MET A 135 -10.49 -3.93 7.66
N VAL A 136 -10.28 -2.94 8.53
CA VAL A 136 -11.23 -1.86 8.81
C VAL A 136 -11.57 -1.12 7.52
N LEU A 137 -10.56 -0.67 6.78
CA LEU A 137 -10.76 0.06 5.51
C LEU A 137 -11.43 -0.82 4.44
N ALA A 138 -11.01 -2.08 4.33
CA ALA A 138 -11.62 -3.06 3.41
C ALA A 138 -13.11 -3.24 3.67
N THR A 139 -13.45 -3.42 4.95
CA THR A 139 -14.81 -3.69 5.40
C THR A 139 -15.70 -2.47 5.24
N ALA A 140 -15.22 -1.28 5.62
CA ALA A 140 -15.95 -0.03 5.45
C ALA A 140 -16.21 0.30 3.98
N ARG A 141 -15.21 0.05 3.11
CA ARG A 141 -15.34 0.26 1.68
C ARG A 141 -16.37 -0.66 1.03
N ARG A 142 -16.45 -1.92 1.48
CA ARG A 142 -17.46 -2.87 1.00
C ARG A 142 -18.87 -2.58 1.50
N ALA A 143 -18.99 -1.97 2.68
CA ALA A 143 -20.29 -1.65 3.26
C ALA A 143 -21.03 -0.55 2.49
N GLY A 144 -20.31 0.44 1.94
CA GLY A 144 -20.95 1.57 1.27
C GLY A 144 -20.22 2.86 1.59
N LEU A 145 -20.82 3.76 2.36
CA LEU A 145 -20.26 5.08 2.63
C LEU A 145 -19.28 5.06 3.82
N ALA A 146 -18.24 5.90 3.77
CA ALA A 146 -17.40 6.14 4.95
C ALA A 146 -18.16 7.02 5.95
N GLY A 147 -18.02 6.76 7.25
CA GLY A 147 -18.76 7.46 8.31
C GLY A 147 -20.00 6.71 8.80
N GLU A 148 -20.44 5.67 8.09
CA GLU A 148 -21.51 4.79 8.56
C GLU A 148 -21.00 3.77 9.57
N GLN A 149 -21.91 3.31 10.43
CA GLN A 149 -21.62 2.20 11.34
C GLN A 149 -21.72 0.89 10.59
N VAL A 150 -20.65 0.10 10.65
CA VAL A 150 -20.49 -1.13 9.86
C VAL A 150 -20.36 -2.33 10.78
N ARG A 151 -21.17 -3.37 10.52
CA ARG A 151 -21.04 -4.71 11.12
C ARG A 151 -19.93 -5.50 10.45
N PHE A 152 -19.17 -6.23 11.25
CA PHE A 152 -18.10 -7.10 10.78
C PHE A 152 -18.02 -8.41 11.58
N SER A 153 -17.30 -9.38 11.03
CA SER A 153 -17.07 -10.69 11.65
C SER A 153 -15.59 -10.88 11.99
N LEU A 154 -15.30 -11.14 13.27
CA LEU A 154 -13.94 -11.47 13.73
C LEU A 154 -13.41 -12.74 13.05
N ASN A 155 -14.26 -13.73 12.83
CA ASN A 155 -13.89 -14.96 12.12
C ASN A 155 -13.52 -14.72 10.66
N GLU A 156 -14.22 -13.82 9.96
CA GLU A 156 -13.84 -13.43 8.60
C GLU A 156 -12.48 -12.75 8.57
N TRP A 157 -12.22 -11.83 9.50
CA TRP A 157 -10.93 -11.15 9.59
C TRP A 157 -9.80 -12.11 9.98
N CYS A 158 -10.02 -13.05 10.89
CA CYS A 158 -9.05 -14.08 11.20
C CYS A 158 -8.69 -14.90 9.94
N ARG A 159 -9.69 -15.38 9.20
CA ARG A 159 -9.47 -16.13 7.95
C ARG A 159 -8.71 -15.31 6.91
N ALA A 160 -9.11 -14.05 6.69
CA ALA A 160 -8.43 -13.15 5.76
C ALA A 160 -6.96 -12.89 6.13
N LEU A 161 -6.65 -12.84 7.43
CA LEU A 161 -5.29 -12.65 7.94
C LEU A 161 -4.50 -13.95 8.13
N GLY A 162 -5.06 -15.12 7.79
CA GLY A 162 -4.40 -16.42 8.00
C GLY A 162 -4.18 -16.77 9.48
N ARG A 163 -5.06 -16.28 10.35
CA ARG A 163 -5.10 -16.59 11.79
C ARG A 163 -6.13 -17.69 12.04
N PRO A 164 -5.96 -18.52 13.09
CA PRO A 164 -6.97 -19.50 13.47
C PRO A 164 -8.35 -18.83 13.66
N ASP A 165 -9.39 -19.42 13.05
CA ASP A 165 -10.77 -19.01 13.26
C ASP A 165 -11.36 -19.70 14.48
N ASN A 166 -12.44 -19.14 15.04
CA ASN A 166 -13.03 -19.56 16.31
C ASN A 166 -12.04 -19.64 17.50
N ASP A 167 -10.89 -18.98 17.37
CA ASP A 167 -9.87 -18.92 18.41
C ASP A 167 -10.02 -17.63 19.22
N THR A 168 -10.30 -17.81 20.51
CA THR A 168 -10.51 -16.71 21.47
C THR A 168 -9.30 -15.77 21.52
N PHE A 169 -8.08 -16.30 21.42
CA PHE A 169 -6.88 -15.48 21.50
C PHE A 169 -6.69 -14.62 20.24
N ALA A 170 -6.94 -15.18 19.06
CA ALA A 170 -6.92 -14.46 17.78
C ALA A 170 -7.97 -13.35 17.74
N HIS A 171 -9.19 -13.62 18.24
CA HIS A 171 -10.26 -12.63 18.38
C HIS A 171 -9.85 -11.50 19.32
N GLN A 172 -9.34 -11.82 20.51
CA GLN A 172 -8.86 -10.83 21.47
C GLN A 172 -7.72 -9.97 20.92
N ALA A 173 -6.83 -10.55 20.11
CA ALA A 173 -5.76 -9.80 19.47
C ALA A 173 -6.30 -8.75 18.47
N ILE A 174 -7.33 -9.09 17.69
CA ILE A 174 -8.00 -8.15 16.79
C ILE A 174 -8.71 -7.05 17.58
N LEU A 175 -9.46 -7.40 18.63
CA LEU A 175 -10.15 -6.44 19.49
C LEU A 175 -9.16 -5.48 20.16
N ALA A 176 -8.03 -5.97 20.68
CA ALA A 176 -6.99 -5.13 21.27
C ALA A 176 -6.33 -4.19 20.25
N SER A 177 -6.27 -4.56 18.97
CA SER A 177 -5.87 -3.63 17.90
C SER A 177 -6.93 -2.57 17.65
N LEU A 178 -8.21 -2.93 17.62
CA LEU A 178 -9.33 -2.00 17.44
C LEU A 178 -9.43 -0.99 18.60
N GLU A 179 -9.22 -1.42 19.85
CA GLU A 179 -9.16 -0.54 21.01
C GLU A 179 -8.06 0.52 20.88
N ARG A 180 -6.86 0.10 20.48
CA ARG A 180 -5.74 1.02 20.23
C ARG A 180 -6.04 1.99 19.10
N LEU A 181 -6.62 1.51 18.00
CA LEU A 181 -7.06 2.33 16.87
C LEU A 181 -8.17 3.33 17.28
N LYS A 182 -9.10 2.96 18.18
CA LYS A 182 -10.16 3.85 18.71
C LYS A 182 -9.58 5.04 19.49
N THR A 183 -8.47 4.84 20.21
CA THR A 183 -7.77 5.95 20.88
C THR A 183 -6.90 6.78 19.92
N GLY A 184 -6.66 6.28 18.70
CA GLY A 184 -5.78 6.85 17.70
C GLY A 184 -6.38 8.07 17.01
N THR A 185 -5.73 9.23 17.19
CA THR A 185 -6.05 10.47 16.49
C THR A 185 -4.85 10.96 15.70
N LEU A 186 -5.08 11.43 14.47
CA LEU A 186 -4.04 11.86 13.55
C LEU A 186 -4.27 13.30 13.08
N LYS A 187 -3.18 14.05 12.91
CA LYS A 187 -3.15 15.25 12.09
C LYS A 187 -2.18 15.00 10.95
N ILE A 188 -2.66 15.03 9.72
CA ILE A 188 -1.87 14.71 8.53
C ILE A 188 -1.84 15.95 7.65
N TYR A 189 -0.64 16.43 7.36
CA TYR A 189 -0.41 17.41 6.32
C TYR A 189 0.27 16.73 5.13
N ASN A 190 -0.40 16.75 3.98
CA ASN A 190 0.18 16.29 2.71
C ASN A 190 0.65 17.50 1.91
N ARG A 191 1.97 17.64 1.75
CA ARG A 191 2.59 18.77 1.05
C ARG A 191 2.26 18.81 -0.44
N SER A 192 2.06 17.66 -1.07
CA SER A 192 1.73 17.56 -2.50
C SER A 192 0.34 18.12 -2.80
N THR A 193 -0.62 17.82 -1.94
CA THR A 193 -2.02 18.20 -2.12
C THR A 193 -2.40 19.45 -1.32
N ARG A 194 -1.51 19.91 -0.44
CA ARG A 194 -1.70 21.01 0.53
C ARG A 194 -2.86 20.78 1.51
N ARG A 195 -3.35 19.54 1.63
CA ARG A 195 -4.45 19.20 2.54
C ARG A 195 -3.95 18.99 3.97
N LYS A 196 -4.73 19.50 4.93
CA LYS A 196 -4.57 19.23 6.37
C LYS A 196 -5.80 18.51 6.87
N ASP A 197 -5.63 17.27 7.27
CA ASP A 197 -6.68 16.44 7.83
C ASP A 197 -6.44 16.19 9.30
N TRP A 198 -7.48 16.33 10.12
CA TRP A 198 -7.46 15.90 11.51
C TRP A 198 -8.49 14.80 11.66
N ILE A 199 -8.06 13.55 11.78
CA ILE A 199 -8.95 12.39 11.77
C ILE A 199 -8.84 11.59 13.07
N SER A 200 -9.95 11.00 13.49
CA SER A 200 -9.95 9.87 14.41
C SER A 200 -9.96 8.58 13.59
N MET A 201 -9.14 7.60 13.94
CA MET A 201 -9.05 6.38 13.12
C MET A 201 -10.33 5.55 13.22
N ILE A 202 -10.80 5.30 14.45
CA ILE A 202 -12.12 4.71 14.73
C ILE A 202 -12.88 5.70 15.61
N VAL A 203 -14.04 6.16 15.14
CA VAL A 203 -14.92 7.12 15.81
C VAL A 203 -15.73 6.41 16.89
N ASP A 204 -16.31 5.26 16.56
CA ASP A 204 -17.06 4.45 17.49
C ASP A 204 -16.82 2.96 17.26
N MET A 205 -16.97 2.18 18.33
CA MET A 205 -16.90 0.74 18.33
C MET A 205 -17.83 0.23 19.42
N SER A 206 -18.74 -0.68 19.06
CA SER A 206 -19.69 -1.28 19.98
C SER A 206 -19.91 -2.77 19.68
N GLN A 207 -20.52 -3.46 20.63
CA GLN A 207 -21.04 -4.81 20.43
C GLN A 207 -22.55 -4.74 20.62
N LEU A 208 -23.31 -4.97 19.56
CA LEU A 208 -24.77 -4.87 19.53
C LEU A 208 -25.35 -6.20 19.04
N ASP A 209 -26.27 -6.79 19.81
CA ASP A 209 -26.98 -8.04 19.47
C ASP A 209 -26.03 -9.21 19.10
N GLY A 210 -24.89 -9.29 19.78
CA GLY A 210 -23.86 -10.31 19.52
C GLY A 210 -22.94 -10.02 18.34
N TRP A 211 -23.13 -8.90 17.64
CA TRP A 211 -22.30 -8.45 16.52
C TRP A 211 -21.37 -7.32 16.92
N TYR A 212 -20.16 -7.30 16.36
CA TYR A 212 -19.26 -6.17 16.50
C TYR A 212 -19.52 -5.13 15.40
N THR A 213 -19.49 -3.86 15.78
CA THR A 213 -19.61 -2.73 14.86
C THR A 213 -18.48 -1.74 15.07
N PHE A 214 -18.14 -1.01 14.01
CA PHE A 214 -17.26 0.14 14.09
C PHE A 214 -17.71 1.25 13.14
N THR A 215 -17.29 2.48 13.42
CA THR A 215 -17.46 3.66 12.56
C THR A 215 -16.11 4.31 12.35
N ILE A 216 -15.74 4.62 11.12
CA ILE A 216 -14.52 5.38 10.78
C ILE A 216 -14.86 6.84 10.49
N ASP A 217 -13.89 7.74 10.61
CA ASP A 217 -14.06 9.13 10.18
C ASP A 217 -14.23 9.21 8.66
N HIS A 218 -15.31 9.84 8.20
CA HIS A 218 -15.61 10.02 6.78
C HIS A 218 -14.44 10.60 5.96
N ARG A 219 -13.61 11.47 6.55
CA ARG A 219 -12.45 12.10 5.88
C ARG A 219 -11.38 11.11 5.45
N ILE A 220 -11.39 9.89 6.00
CA ILE A 220 -10.51 8.81 5.54
C ILE A 220 -10.81 8.44 4.09
N ALA A 221 -12.06 8.52 3.63
CA ALA A 221 -12.39 8.31 2.22
C ALA A 221 -11.69 9.34 1.32
N ALA A 222 -11.60 10.60 1.78
CA ALA A 222 -10.90 11.66 1.07
C ALA A 222 -9.41 11.36 0.88
N MET A 223 -8.78 10.62 1.80
CA MET A 223 -7.37 10.20 1.70
C MET A 223 -7.16 9.04 0.71
N CYS A 224 -8.23 8.38 0.27
CA CYS A 224 -8.15 7.22 -0.62
C CYS A 224 -8.26 7.58 -2.12
N PHE A 225 -8.37 8.86 -2.45
CA PHE A 225 -8.57 9.33 -3.84
C PHE A 225 -7.30 9.36 -4.67
N ASP A 226 -6.16 9.65 -4.05
CA ASP A 226 -4.87 9.78 -4.69
C ASP A 226 -3.75 9.36 -3.73
N ASP A 227 -2.54 9.20 -4.26
CA ASP A 227 -1.36 8.72 -3.53
C ASP A 227 -1.64 7.50 -2.62
N CYS A 228 -2.19 6.46 -3.23
CA CYS A 228 -2.52 5.21 -2.56
C CYS A 228 -1.86 4.03 -3.26
N THR A 229 -1.61 2.97 -2.50
CA THR A 229 -1.04 1.73 -3.03
C THR A 229 -1.94 0.56 -2.71
N GLN A 230 -2.07 -0.38 -3.63
CA GLN A 230 -2.69 -1.66 -3.35
C GLN A 230 -1.72 -2.53 -2.53
N ILE A 231 -2.03 -2.74 -1.26
CA ILE A 231 -1.20 -3.53 -0.35
C ILE A 231 -1.73 -4.96 -0.31
N ASP A 232 -0.84 -5.93 -0.55
CA ASP A 232 -1.16 -7.34 -0.38
C ASP A 232 -1.09 -7.73 1.11
N VAL A 233 -2.23 -7.64 1.78
CA VAL A 233 -2.34 -7.94 3.21
C VAL A 233 -2.20 -9.43 3.53
N VAL A 234 -2.56 -10.32 2.60
CA VAL A 234 -2.40 -11.78 2.78
C VAL A 234 -0.91 -12.14 2.73
N ARG A 235 -0.18 -11.58 1.76
CA ARG A 235 1.28 -11.70 1.69
C ARG A 235 1.97 -11.04 2.89
N LYS A 236 1.44 -9.92 3.39
CA LYS A 236 1.94 -9.25 4.60
C LYS A 236 1.75 -10.11 5.85
N SER A 237 0.59 -10.76 6.01
CA SER A 237 0.23 -11.46 7.25
C SER A 237 1.09 -12.68 7.53
N VAL A 238 1.63 -13.33 6.50
CA VAL A 238 2.53 -14.48 6.63
C VAL A 238 3.95 -14.12 7.07
N LEU A 239 4.34 -12.83 6.97
CA LEU A 239 5.65 -12.36 7.42
C LEU A 239 5.74 -12.46 8.95
N LYS A 240 6.91 -12.86 9.45
CA LYS A 240 7.16 -13.11 10.87
C LYS A 240 7.62 -11.85 11.59
N SER A 241 8.51 -11.08 10.97
CA SER A 241 9.08 -9.87 11.58
C SER A 241 8.22 -8.63 11.30
N GLN A 242 8.06 -7.79 12.31
CA GLN A 242 7.41 -6.49 12.18
C GLN A 242 8.20 -5.57 11.21
N ILE A 243 9.52 -5.71 11.15
CA ILE A 243 10.32 -4.95 10.19
C ILE A 243 10.01 -5.42 8.76
N SER A 244 9.88 -6.73 8.53
CA SER A 244 9.48 -7.26 7.22
C SER A 244 8.11 -6.75 6.78
N LYS A 245 7.13 -6.75 7.69
CA LYS A 245 5.78 -6.22 7.42
C LYS A 245 5.78 -4.73 7.12
N TRP A 246 6.62 -3.96 7.80
CA TRP A 246 6.77 -2.54 7.51
C TRP A 246 7.46 -2.29 6.17
N LEU A 247 8.56 -3.00 5.89
CA LEU A 247 9.28 -2.92 4.61
C LEU A 247 8.40 -3.33 3.43
N HIS A 248 7.57 -4.35 3.60
CA HIS A 248 6.59 -4.77 2.60
C HIS A 248 5.70 -3.60 2.17
N ASP A 249 5.10 -2.89 3.12
CA ASP A 249 4.21 -1.76 2.82
C ASP A 249 5.00 -0.60 2.22
N PHE A 250 6.10 -0.21 2.88
CA PHE A 250 6.94 0.90 2.46
C PHE A 250 7.40 0.75 1.01
N PHE A 251 8.00 -0.39 0.68
CA PHE A 251 8.53 -0.64 -0.66
C PHE A 251 7.45 -0.97 -1.69
N SER A 252 6.25 -1.41 -1.27
CA SER A 252 5.10 -1.49 -2.17
C SER A 252 4.74 -0.11 -2.75
N THR A 253 4.93 0.97 -1.99
CA THR A 253 4.64 2.34 -2.45
C THR A 253 5.66 2.92 -3.43
N THR A 254 6.80 2.26 -3.59
CA THR A 254 7.92 2.73 -4.42
C THR A 254 8.04 1.87 -5.68
N SER A 255 8.23 2.50 -6.85
CA SER A 255 8.37 1.77 -8.12
C SER A 255 9.83 1.53 -8.53
N ASN A 256 10.75 2.26 -7.89
CA ASN A 256 12.12 2.42 -8.31
C ASN A 256 13.12 1.83 -7.32
N THR A 257 14.30 1.56 -7.84
CA THR A 257 15.39 0.87 -7.17
C THR A 257 16.35 1.94 -6.63
N PHE A 258 16.32 2.11 -5.31
CA PHE A 258 17.03 3.17 -4.59
C PHE A 258 17.90 2.61 -3.48
N THR A 259 18.92 3.39 -3.11
CA THR A 259 19.75 3.13 -1.92
C THR A 259 19.18 3.89 -0.73
N TRP A 260 18.94 3.20 0.38
CA TRP A 260 18.36 3.79 1.60
C TRP A 260 19.35 3.74 2.75
N LYS A 261 19.59 4.86 3.43
CA LYS A 261 20.44 4.86 4.64
C LYS A 261 19.76 4.02 5.72
N LEU A 262 20.53 3.14 6.38
CA LEU A 262 19.98 2.29 7.44
C LEU A 262 19.45 3.12 8.62
N SER A 263 20.12 4.22 8.96
CA SER A 263 19.66 5.14 10.00
C SER A 263 18.28 5.72 9.70
N MET A 264 18.01 6.01 8.43
CA MET A 264 16.74 6.58 7.96
C MET A 264 15.64 5.52 7.95
N LEU A 265 15.92 4.30 7.48
CA LEU A 265 14.95 3.20 7.55
C LEU A 265 14.57 2.90 9.00
N ARG A 266 15.54 2.93 9.93
CA ARG A 266 15.29 2.74 11.36
C ARG A 266 14.33 3.78 11.92
N GLU A 267 14.45 5.02 11.45
CA GLU A 267 13.60 6.12 11.88
C GLU A 267 12.20 5.99 11.31
N LEU A 268 12.08 5.80 9.99
CA LEU A 268 10.81 5.62 9.29
C LEU A 268 10.04 4.37 9.73
N SER A 269 10.74 3.32 10.15
CA SER A 269 10.12 2.12 10.70
C SER A 269 9.76 2.25 12.18
N GLY A 270 10.03 3.38 12.84
CA GLY A 270 9.79 3.55 14.28
C GLY A 270 10.68 2.68 15.17
N CYS A 271 11.78 2.14 14.64
CA CYS A 271 12.72 1.28 15.34
C CYS A 271 13.88 2.04 16.00
N THR A 272 13.70 3.33 16.33
CA THR A 272 14.72 4.19 16.92
C THR A 272 15.21 3.72 18.29
N HIS A 273 14.37 2.99 19.02
CA HIS A 273 14.71 2.33 20.28
C HIS A 273 15.74 1.19 20.13
N MET A 274 15.93 0.67 18.92
CA MET A 274 16.91 -0.39 18.65
C MET A 274 18.30 0.20 18.38
N GLU A 275 19.29 -0.40 19.02
CA GLU A 275 20.71 -0.14 18.71
C GLU A 275 20.99 -0.38 17.21
N PRO A 276 21.80 0.46 16.54
CA PRO A 276 22.08 0.33 15.11
C PRO A 276 22.52 -1.07 14.67
N GLY A 277 23.39 -1.73 15.44
CA GLY A 277 23.86 -3.09 15.13
C GLY A 277 22.74 -4.14 15.19
N LYS A 278 21.86 -4.06 16.19
CA LYS A 278 20.69 -4.93 16.32
C LYS A 278 19.67 -4.66 15.23
N PHE A 279 19.43 -3.39 14.89
CA PHE A 279 18.56 -3.02 13.79
C PHE A 279 19.08 -3.56 12.46
N ARG A 280 20.39 -3.44 12.19
CA ARG A 280 21.03 -3.99 10.99
C ARG A 280 20.86 -5.51 10.88
N ALA A 281 21.02 -6.24 11.97
CA ALA A 281 20.81 -7.69 11.99
C ALA A 281 19.35 -8.04 11.67
N ALA A 282 18.39 -7.38 12.34
CA ALA A 282 16.96 -7.59 12.10
C ALA A 282 16.52 -7.17 10.69
N LEU A 283 17.13 -6.11 10.13
CA LEU A 283 16.91 -5.68 8.76
C LEU A 283 17.41 -6.72 7.75
N ARG A 284 18.56 -7.36 8.00
CA ARG A 284 19.06 -8.44 7.14
C ARG A 284 18.09 -9.63 7.12
N GLU A 285 17.62 -10.05 8.28
CA GLU A 285 16.62 -11.12 8.39
C GLU A 285 15.34 -10.75 7.64
N ALA A 286 14.88 -9.50 7.78
CA ALA A 286 13.69 -9.02 7.09
C ALA A 286 13.85 -8.96 5.56
N VAL A 287 15.04 -8.60 5.08
CA VAL A 287 15.36 -8.61 3.64
C VAL A 287 15.33 -10.03 3.09
N GLU A 288 15.92 -11.01 3.80
CA GLU A 288 15.89 -12.41 3.37
C GLU A 288 14.47 -13.00 3.40
N GLU A 289 13.66 -12.62 4.38
CA GLU A 289 12.25 -13.00 4.43
C GLU A 289 11.47 -12.44 3.23
N LEU A 290 11.73 -11.18 2.83
CA LEU A 290 11.07 -10.54 1.69
C LEU A 290 11.57 -11.02 0.31
N LYS A 291 12.70 -11.70 0.26
CA LYS A 291 13.17 -12.44 -0.92
C LYS A 291 12.50 -13.81 -1.04
N ASN A 292 12.08 -14.40 0.08
CA ASN A 292 11.57 -15.77 0.16
C ASN A 292 10.32 -15.85 1.03
N ILE A 293 9.21 -15.29 0.54
CA ILE A 293 7.95 -15.23 1.30
C ILE A 293 7.21 -16.56 1.17
N LYS A 294 7.08 -17.27 2.29
CA LYS A 294 6.34 -18.55 2.36
C LYS A 294 5.32 -18.53 3.50
N GLY A 295 4.10 -18.96 3.20
CA GLY A 295 3.06 -19.21 4.18
C GLY A 295 3.37 -20.44 5.04
N LYS A 296 2.62 -20.60 6.13
CA LYS A 296 2.74 -21.76 7.04
C LYS A 296 2.46 -23.09 6.32
N ASP A 297 1.57 -23.05 5.34
CA ASP A 297 1.11 -24.23 4.60
C ASP A 297 2.04 -24.56 3.40
N GLY A 298 3.19 -23.89 3.30
CA GLY A 298 4.14 -24.04 2.20
C GLY A 298 3.82 -23.21 0.96
N THR A 299 2.69 -22.50 0.94
CA THR A 299 2.31 -21.59 -0.15
C THR A 299 3.38 -20.53 -0.39
N GLU A 300 3.89 -20.45 -1.62
CA GLU A 300 4.89 -19.45 -2.00
C GLU A 300 4.21 -18.18 -2.51
N PHE A 301 4.68 -17.03 -2.04
CA PHE A 301 4.21 -15.72 -2.50
C PHE A 301 5.27 -15.02 -3.35
N ALA A 302 4.82 -14.15 -4.24
CA ALA A 302 5.72 -13.38 -5.09
C ALA A 302 6.62 -12.47 -4.22
N PRO A 303 7.95 -12.55 -4.38
CA PRO A 303 8.88 -11.83 -3.52
C PRO A 303 8.80 -10.32 -3.74
N VAL A 304 9.05 -9.53 -2.70
CA VAL A 304 9.13 -8.07 -2.81
C VAL A 304 10.52 -7.67 -3.32
N PHE A 305 11.56 -8.31 -2.80
CA PHE A 305 12.94 -8.05 -3.15
C PHE A 305 13.52 -9.12 -4.06
N ALA A 306 14.33 -8.67 -5.02
CA ALA A 306 15.16 -9.54 -5.82
C ALA A 306 16.39 -9.99 -5.01
N PRO A 307 17.04 -11.11 -5.38
CA PRO A 307 18.21 -11.64 -4.68
C PRO A 307 19.35 -10.63 -4.49
N GLU A 308 19.46 -9.66 -5.41
CA GLU A 308 20.47 -8.60 -5.41
C GLU A 308 20.26 -7.54 -4.31
N THR A 309 19.12 -7.53 -3.63
CA THR A 309 18.90 -6.59 -2.53
C THR A 309 19.81 -6.93 -1.37
N GLN A 310 20.69 -6.01 -0.99
CA GLN A 310 21.70 -6.24 0.04
C GLN A 310 22.07 -4.96 0.79
N ILE A 311 22.65 -5.15 1.97
CA ILE A 311 23.20 -4.06 2.79
C ILE A 311 24.67 -3.89 2.39
N GLU A 312 25.04 -2.67 2.00
CA GLU A 312 26.39 -2.29 1.60
C GLU A 312 26.91 -1.14 2.46
N SER A 313 28.23 -1.12 2.68
CA SER A 313 28.92 0.04 3.23
C SER A 313 29.29 0.99 2.09
N GLN A 314 28.83 2.24 2.15
CA GLN A 314 29.15 3.28 1.17
C GLN A 314 29.81 4.47 1.85
N ILE A 315 30.74 5.12 1.17
CA ILE A 315 31.32 6.39 1.62
C ILE A 315 30.44 7.53 1.08
N ARG A 316 29.86 8.33 1.97
CA ARG A 316 29.15 9.57 1.61
C ARG A 316 29.70 10.71 2.45
N ASP A 317 30.05 11.81 1.80
CA ASP A 317 30.58 13.01 2.45
C ASP A 317 31.82 12.71 3.35
N GLY A 318 32.70 11.82 2.88
CA GLY A 318 33.90 11.40 3.61
C GLY A 318 33.65 10.49 4.82
N LYS A 319 32.40 10.08 5.09
CA LYS A 319 32.03 9.19 6.19
C LYS A 319 31.48 7.86 5.66
N ALA A 320 31.90 6.76 6.27
CA ALA A 320 31.29 5.46 6.02
C ALA A 320 29.84 5.47 6.54
N CYS A 321 28.90 5.10 5.68
CA CYS A 321 27.49 4.93 6.01
C CYS A 321 26.99 3.60 5.44
N GLU A 322 26.17 2.90 6.21
CA GLU A 322 25.52 1.69 5.72
C GLU A 322 24.24 2.05 4.98
N VAL A 323 24.05 1.43 3.80
CA VAL A 323 22.87 1.60 2.99
C VAL A 323 22.28 0.24 2.60
N LEU A 324 20.96 0.19 2.46
CA LEU A 324 20.25 -0.90 1.81
C LEU A 324 20.13 -0.56 0.33
N VAL A 325 20.78 -1.34 -0.53
CA VAL A 325 20.63 -1.25 -1.98
C VAL A 325 19.43 -2.11 -2.38
N VAL A 326 18.35 -1.47 -2.81
CA VAL A 326 17.09 -2.16 -3.10
C VAL A 326 16.95 -2.45 -4.59
N VAL A 327 16.78 -3.73 -4.90
CA VAL A 327 16.35 -4.23 -6.20
C VAL A 327 15.00 -4.91 -6.01
N LYS A 328 13.93 -4.29 -6.52
CA LYS A 328 12.59 -4.88 -6.41
C LYS A 328 12.45 -6.06 -7.36
N ALA A 329 11.77 -7.11 -6.90
CA ALA A 329 11.32 -8.21 -7.75
C ALA A 329 9.92 -7.94 -8.31
N THR A 330 9.03 -7.39 -7.47
CA THR A 330 7.64 -7.10 -7.81
C THR A 330 7.26 -5.65 -7.49
N ASN A 331 6.31 -5.11 -8.25
CA ASN A 331 5.71 -3.81 -8.00
C ASN A 331 4.22 -3.96 -7.66
N SER A 332 3.73 -3.05 -6.83
CA SER A 332 2.31 -2.96 -6.51
C SER A 332 1.62 -1.94 -7.41
N LEU A 333 0.30 -2.02 -7.50
CA LEU A 333 -0.50 -1.00 -8.16
C LEU A 333 -0.51 0.27 -7.32
N VAL A 334 -0.11 1.40 -7.90
CA VAL A 334 0.00 2.70 -7.21
C VAL A 334 -0.84 3.75 -7.94
N LEU A 335 -1.71 4.43 -7.22
CA LEU A 335 -2.34 5.68 -7.64
C LEU A 335 -1.37 6.82 -7.34
N ALA A 336 -0.97 7.56 -8.37
CA ALA A 336 -0.11 8.72 -8.21
C ALA A 336 -0.82 9.85 -7.42
N PRO A 337 -0.08 10.71 -6.71
CA PRO A 337 -0.64 11.96 -6.17
C PRO A 337 -1.17 12.81 -7.32
N ARG A 338 -2.37 13.40 -7.17
CA ARG A 338 -2.88 14.40 -8.12
C ARG A 338 -2.42 15.79 -7.68
N LYS A 339 -2.27 16.72 -8.63
CA LYS A 339 -1.95 18.12 -8.29
C LYS A 339 -3.13 18.75 -7.56
N GLY A 340 -2.85 19.67 -6.64
CA GLY A 340 -3.87 20.25 -5.75
C GLY A 340 -5.08 20.89 -6.45
N SER A 341 -4.90 21.46 -7.65
CA SER A 341 -6.01 22.04 -8.43
C SER A 341 -7.00 20.99 -8.94
N GLU A 342 -6.51 19.88 -9.48
CA GLU A 342 -7.34 18.79 -10.03
C GLU A 342 -8.13 18.04 -8.94
N MET A 343 -7.60 18.04 -7.71
CA MET A 343 -8.27 17.39 -6.57
C MET A 343 -9.42 18.24 -6.01
N LEU A 344 -9.27 19.56 -5.94
CA LEU A 344 -10.30 20.45 -5.41
C LEU A 344 -11.58 20.37 -6.25
N ASP A 345 -11.43 20.32 -7.58
CA ASP A 345 -12.53 20.19 -8.53
C ASP A 345 -13.30 18.87 -8.33
N MET A 346 -12.59 17.76 -8.09
CA MET A 346 -13.21 16.45 -7.89
C MET A 346 -13.86 16.29 -6.51
N LEU A 347 -13.25 16.81 -5.44
CA LEU A 347 -13.89 16.80 -4.12
C LEU A 347 -15.14 17.67 -4.12
N THR A 348 -15.10 18.81 -4.80
CA THR A 348 -16.27 19.69 -4.97
C THR A 348 -17.34 18.97 -5.78
N ALA A 349 -16.98 18.31 -6.88
CA ALA A 349 -17.91 17.52 -7.69
C ALA A 349 -18.51 16.32 -6.92
N THR A 350 -17.74 15.67 -6.04
CA THR A 350 -18.23 14.56 -5.20
C THR A 350 -19.09 15.07 -4.04
N ALA A 351 -18.72 16.19 -3.41
CA ALA A 351 -19.51 16.83 -2.37
C ALA A 351 -20.88 17.31 -2.92
N MET A 352 -20.90 17.84 -4.15
CA MET A 352 -22.14 18.22 -4.84
C MET A 352 -23.06 17.02 -5.13
N GLN A 353 -22.53 15.80 -5.25
CA GLN A 353 -23.34 14.58 -5.37
C GLN A 353 -23.90 14.11 -4.02
N THR A 354 -23.30 14.52 -2.89
CA THR A 354 -23.78 14.19 -1.53
C THR A 354 -24.80 15.19 -0.98
N THR A 355 -24.89 16.40 -1.54
CA THR A 355 -25.94 17.38 -1.23
C THR A 355 -27.10 17.23 -2.21
N GLY A 356 -27.79 16.09 -2.15
CA GLY A 356 -29.15 15.99 -2.70
C GLY A 356 -30.10 16.77 -1.78
N GLU A 357 -30.83 17.73 -2.35
CA GLU A 357 -31.87 18.50 -1.66
C GLU A 357 -32.85 17.57 -0.91
N PRO A 358 -33.34 17.94 0.28
CA PRO A 358 -34.42 17.22 0.93
C PRO A 358 -35.69 17.37 0.09
N SER A 359 -36.07 16.31 -0.63
CA SER A 359 -37.40 16.25 -1.22
C SER A 359 -38.44 16.34 -0.10
N SER A 360 -39.16 17.47 -0.05
CA SER A 360 -40.32 17.69 0.82
C SER A 360 -41.35 16.56 0.72
N PRO A 361 -42.12 16.30 1.79
CA PRO A 361 -42.91 15.09 1.92
C PRO A 361 -44.17 15.18 1.06
N VAL A 362 -44.37 14.21 0.16
CA VAL A 362 -45.66 14.00 -0.47
C VAL A 362 -46.47 13.06 0.42
N ALA A 363 -47.49 13.61 1.07
CA ALA A 363 -48.47 12.87 1.86
C ALA A 363 -49.30 11.90 0.99
N PRO A 364 -49.80 10.79 1.55
CA PRO A 364 -50.38 9.70 0.78
C PRO A 364 -51.82 10.03 0.37
N LYS A 365 -52.18 9.74 -0.89
CA LYS A 365 -53.58 9.61 -1.29
C LYS A 365 -53.89 8.15 -1.57
N ALA A 366 -54.73 7.59 -0.72
CA ALA A 366 -55.43 6.34 -0.94
C ALA A 366 -56.47 6.49 -2.05
N SER A 367 -56.51 5.54 -2.99
CA SER A 367 -57.68 5.21 -3.79
C SER A 367 -57.56 3.77 -4.26
N VAL A 368 -58.58 2.98 -3.95
CA VAL A 368 -58.69 1.53 -4.19
C VAL A 368 -59.46 1.31 -5.50
N GLU A 369 -58.87 0.49 -6.38
CA GLU A 369 -59.45 -0.41 -7.43
C GLU A 369 -60.26 0.15 -8.64
N PRO A 370 -60.44 -0.61 -9.76
CA PRO A 370 -60.18 -2.05 -9.96
C PRO A 370 -59.34 -2.45 -11.20
N VAL A 371 -58.97 -3.73 -11.19
CA VAL A 371 -58.32 -4.51 -12.25
C VAL A 371 -59.15 -4.52 -13.55
N SER A 372 -58.50 -4.22 -14.68
CA SER A 372 -58.97 -4.60 -16.02
C SER A 372 -57.80 -5.04 -16.88
N THR A 373 -57.97 -6.25 -17.42
CA THR A 373 -57.15 -6.99 -18.39
C THR A 373 -56.85 -6.17 -19.66
N ALA A 374 -55.59 -6.17 -20.12
CA ALA A 374 -55.24 -5.76 -21.49
C ALA A 374 -53.95 -6.44 -21.99
N THR A 375 -54.15 -7.42 -22.85
CA THR A 375 -53.41 -7.82 -24.06
C THR A 375 -51.96 -7.35 -24.24
N VAL A 376 -51.05 -8.33 -24.24
CA VAL A 376 -49.67 -8.24 -24.72
C VAL A 376 -49.64 -7.86 -26.20
N THR A 377 -49.00 -6.72 -26.52
CA THR A 377 -48.65 -6.34 -27.90
C THR A 377 -47.13 -6.47 -28.07
N PRO A 378 -46.60 -7.13 -29.12
CA PRO A 378 -45.17 -7.38 -29.24
C PRO A 378 -44.38 -6.13 -29.62
N LEU A 379 -43.15 -6.03 -29.09
CA LEU A 379 -42.17 -4.98 -29.42
C LEU A 379 -41.89 -4.91 -30.94
N PRO A 380 -41.65 -3.70 -31.49
CA PRO A 380 -41.21 -3.56 -32.88
C PRO A 380 -39.74 -4.00 -33.04
N THR A 381 -39.49 -4.83 -34.05
CA THR A 381 -38.16 -5.25 -34.51
C THR A 381 -37.28 -4.05 -34.90
N PRO A 382 -35.98 -4.05 -34.55
CA PRO A 382 -35.07 -2.99 -34.96
C PRO A 382 -34.86 -2.99 -36.48
N ARG A 383 -35.11 -1.82 -37.07
CA ARG A 383 -34.93 -1.52 -38.50
C ARG A 383 -33.44 -1.62 -38.85
N ARG A 384 -33.12 -2.52 -39.79
CA ARG A 384 -31.78 -2.74 -40.35
C ARG A 384 -31.25 -1.43 -40.97
N GLN A 385 -30.37 -0.73 -40.26
CA GLN A 385 -29.64 0.40 -40.84
C GLN A 385 -28.59 -0.12 -41.82
N ALA A 386 -28.56 0.46 -43.02
CA ALA A 386 -27.54 0.20 -44.02
C ALA A 386 -26.14 0.53 -43.47
N PRO A 387 -25.08 -0.18 -43.89
CA PRO A 387 -23.74 0.05 -43.36
C PRO A 387 -23.29 1.47 -43.71
N ARG A 388 -23.14 2.32 -42.69
CA ARG A 388 -22.42 3.58 -42.81
C ARG A 388 -21.00 3.24 -43.26
N LYS A 389 -20.58 3.80 -44.40
CA LYS A 389 -19.19 3.75 -44.87
C LYS A 389 -18.28 4.14 -43.71
N ALA A 390 -17.40 3.23 -43.29
CA ALA A 390 -16.33 3.54 -42.38
C ALA A 390 -15.46 4.64 -43.00
N SER A 391 -15.49 5.83 -42.42
CA SER A 391 -14.40 6.77 -42.60
C SER A 391 -13.16 6.10 -42.00
N LYS A 392 -12.19 5.76 -42.86
CA LYS A 392 -10.84 5.43 -42.40
C LYS A 392 -10.27 6.66 -41.70
N GLN A 393 -10.44 6.73 -40.39
CA GLN A 393 -9.65 7.62 -39.56
C GLN A 393 -8.27 6.97 -39.46
N ALA A 394 -7.28 7.63 -40.07
CA ALA A 394 -5.89 7.24 -40.00
C ALA A 394 -5.48 7.13 -38.52
N GLY A 395 -4.65 6.13 -38.20
CA GLY A 395 -4.23 5.85 -36.84
C GLY A 395 -3.64 7.11 -36.19
N ASP A 396 -4.20 7.48 -35.04
CA ASP A 396 -3.55 8.43 -34.14
C ASP A 396 -2.21 7.83 -33.74
N ASP A 397 -1.13 8.38 -34.28
CA ASP A 397 0.23 8.06 -33.89
C ASP A 397 0.38 8.36 -32.39
N PHE A 398 0.45 7.31 -31.58
CA PHE A 398 0.74 7.41 -30.17
C PHE A 398 2.14 8.01 -30.00
N VAL A 399 2.21 9.32 -29.71
CA VAL A 399 3.46 9.99 -29.34
C VAL A 399 3.76 9.67 -27.87
N PRO A 400 4.87 8.98 -27.56
CA PRO A 400 5.22 8.68 -26.18
C PRO A 400 5.42 9.95 -25.34
N ILE A 401 5.16 9.87 -24.04
CA ILE A 401 5.20 11.04 -23.12
C ILE A 401 6.56 11.76 -23.07
N TRP A 402 7.66 11.06 -23.39
CA TRP A 402 9.01 11.62 -23.47
C TRP A 402 9.35 12.28 -24.82
N ASP A 403 8.43 12.18 -25.79
CA ASP A 403 8.51 12.83 -27.10
C ASP A 403 7.41 13.91 -27.29
N ARG A 404 6.59 14.17 -26.27
CA ARG A 404 5.67 15.31 -26.25
C ARG A 404 6.42 16.60 -25.91
N ASP A 405 6.13 17.66 -26.65
CA ASP A 405 6.62 19.02 -26.39
C ASP A 405 8.16 19.11 -26.30
N VAL A 406 8.86 18.35 -27.13
CA VAL A 406 10.33 18.38 -27.16
C VAL A 406 10.81 19.69 -27.77
N ASP A 407 11.76 20.34 -27.09
CA ASP A 407 12.49 21.48 -27.62
C ASP A 407 13.05 21.14 -29.01
N PRO A 408 12.78 21.95 -30.05
CA PRO A 408 13.28 21.70 -31.41
C PRO A 408 14.82 21.68 -31.51
N THR A 409 15.54 22.12 -30.48
CA THR A 409 17.00 22.04 -30.37
C THR A 409 17.51 20.73 -29.73
N ASP A 410 16.62 19.89 -29.20
CA ASP A 410 16.98 18.62 -28.59
C ASP A 410 17.26 17.55 -29.64
N THR A 411 18.55 17.28 -29.87
CA THR A 411 19.06 16.33 -30.87
C THR A 411 19.07 14.88 -30.38
N ARG A 412 18.63 14.60 -29.14
CA ARG A 412 18.60 13.25 -28.58
C ARG A 412 17.58 12.37 -29.27
N SER A 413 17.93 11.09 -29.46
CA SER A 413 16.99 10.08 -29.97
C SER A 413 15.84 9.84 -28.99
N SER A 414 14.69 9.33 -29.47
CA SER A 414 13.54 9.01 -28.61
C SER A 414 13.89 8.07 -27.45
N GLU A 415 14.74 7.06 -27.68
CA GLU A 415 15.23 6.17 -26.60
C GLU A 415 16.13 6.89 -25.60
N GLU A 416 16.97 7.83 -26.04
CA GLU A 416 17.77 8.66 -25.12
C GLU A 416 16.92 9.66 -24.33
N ARG A 417 15.88 10.23 -24.94
CA ARG A 417 14.89 11.10 -24.28
C ARG A 417 14.09 10.31 -23.26
N LYS A 418 13.67 9.08 -23.60
CA LYS A 418 13.06 8.13 -22.66
C LYS A 418 13.97 7.83 -21.47
N LEU A 419 15.25 7.52 -21.70
CA LEU A 419 16.22 7.24 -20.63
C LEU A 419 16.54 8.49 -19.78
N ALA A 420 16.59 9.67 -20.38
CA ALA A 420 16.78 10.94 -19.67
C ALA A 420 15.54 11.32 -18.86
N TRP A 421 14.34 11.14 -19.42
CA TRP A 421 13.07 11.34 -18.75
C TRP A 421 12.92 10.39 -17.56
N ILE A 422 13.26 9.10 -17.74
CA ILE A 422 13.32 8.13 -16.64
C ILE A 422 14.32 8.60 -15.57
N ARG A 423 15.55 9.01 -15.94
CA ARG A 423 16.56 9.48 -14.96
C ARG A 423 16.13 10.73 -14.19
N ASN A 424 15.56 11.73 -14.87
CA ASN A 424 15.09 12.97 -14.23
C ASN A 424 13.89 12.70 -13.34
N ARG A 425 12.92 11.90 -13.80
CA ARG A 425 11.78 11.47 -13.00
C ARG A 425 12.22 10.63 -11.80
N ASP A 426 13.18 9.72 -11.96
CA ASP A 426 13.73 8.91 -10.86
C ASP A 426 14.46 9.81 -9.84
N ARG A 427 15.05 10.94 -10.27
CA ARG A 427 15.66 11.95 -9.39
C ARG A 427 14.61 12.78 -8.65
N GLU A 428 13.53 13.18 -9.32
CA GLU A 428 12.38 13.85 -8.71
C GLU A 428 11.66 12.94 -7.72
N GLU A 429 11.41 11.68 -8.07
CA GLU A 429 10.90 10.65 -7.15
C GLU A 429 11.84 10.45 -5.97
N ALA A 430 13.16 10.38 -6.16
CA ALA A 430 14.11 10.28 -5.05
C ALA A 430 14.02 11.47 -4.07
N SER A 431 13.74 12.68 -4.58
CA SER A 431 13.49 13.86 -3.74
C SER A 431 12.13 13.80 -3.03
N TYR A 432 11.13 13.20 -3.69
CA TYR A 432 9.79 12.98 -3.16
C TYR A 432 9.75 11.93 -2.03
N TYR A 433 10.64 10.92 -2.10
CA TYR A 433 10.83 9.89 -1.07
C TYR A 433 11.88 10.23 -0.01
N ALA A 434 12.53 11.39 -0.10
CA ALA A 434 13.50 11.85 0.90
C ALA A 434 12.84 12.01 2.28
N PRO A 435 13.56 11.97 3.40
CA PRO A 435 12.96 12.20 4.72
C PRO A 435 12.46 13.64 4.84
N ALA A 436 11.39 13.84 5.60
CA ALA A 436 11.07 15.19 6.09
C ALA A 436 12.25 15.67 6.94
N ARG A 437 12.75 16.88 6.65
CA ARG A 437 13.80 17.52 7.47
C ARG A 437 13.20 18.19 8.69
#